data_AF-A0A1G7LNB8-F1
#
_entry.id   AF-A0A1G7LNB8-F1
#
_cell.length_a   1.000
_cell.length_b   1.000
_cell.length_c   1.000
_cell.angle_alpha   90.00
_cell.angle_beta   90.00
_cell.angle_gamma   90.00
#
_symmetry.space_group_name_H-M   'P 1'
#
loop_
_entity.id
_entity.type
_entity.pdbx_description
1 polymer ?
#
loop_
_entity_poly.entity_id
_entity_poly.type
_entity_poly.pdbx_seq_one_letter_code
_entity_poly.pdbx_strand_id
1 'polypeptide(L)'
;MKAFSTIPSLAWLRETLRFFRKHLLAVLGLGFIAAIGRIVQLGAFGTISPGLHAAMEVMIESARIWLFVYALGLTKVKKGFERIKLMLTSPNAWAIHWRQARTRLRSEWRSLLASFVIYLLIAWVINLLIDHTAYQTCLYYKLKVNNIIAEQSSEWVIILFFKNLSVIPLTLIFNALFLLWVTGRMSSRNEA
;
A
#
# COMPACT_ATOMS: atom_id res chain seq x y z
N MET A 1 -22.83 34.83 -10.65
CA MET A 1 -22.93 33.41 -10.23
C MET A 1 -21.83 32.62 -10.92
N LYS A 2 -20.73 32.30 -10.21
CA LYS A 2 -19.70 31.38 -10.73
C LYS A 2 -20.23 29.96 -10.55
N ALA A 3 -20.46 29.28 -11.67
CA ALA A 3 -20.83 27.87 -11.68
C ALA A 3 -19.83 27.07 -10.83
N PHE A 4 -20.36 26.25 -9.93
CA PHE A 4 -19.66 25.14 -9.29
C PHE A 4 -19.23 24.15 -10.38
N SER A 5 -18.20 24.48 -11.14
CA SER A 5 -17.62 23.59 -12.12
C SER A 5 -16.54 22.75 -11.45
N THR A 6 -16.62 21.45 -11.71
CA THR A 6 -15.60 20.42 -11.50
C THR A 6 -15.44 19.93 -10.06
N ILE A 7 -16.16 18.84 -9.74
CA ILE A 7 -15.63 17.79 -8.88
C ILE A 7 -14.21 17.50 -9.39
N PRO A 8 -13.16 17.60 -8.55
CA PRO A 8 -11.81 17.27 -8.97
C PRO A 8 -11.82 15.84 -9.51
N SER A 9 -11.24 15.62 -10.69
CA SER A 9 -11.19 14.27 -11.25
C SER A 9 -10.33 13.39 -10.33
N LEU A 10 -10.94 12.65 -9.40
CA LEU A 10 -10.28 11.72 -8.47
C LEU A 10 -9.74 10.48 -9.19
N ALA A 11 -9.20 10.65 -10.39
CA ALA A 11 -8.82 9.60 -11.31
C ALA A 11 -7.80 8.66 -10.66
N TRP A 12 -6.76 9.22 -10.04
CA TRP A 12 -5.74 8.43 -9.35
C TRP A 12 -6.30 7.59 -8.20
N LEU A 13 -7.05 8.21 -7.27
CA LEU A 13 -7.66 7.48 -6.15
C LEU A 13 -8.65 6.42 -6.65
N ARG A 14 -9.45 6.74 -7.67
CA ARG A 14 -10.38 5.79 -8.29
C ARG A 14 -9.64 4.60 -8.89
N GLU A 15 -8.53 4.82 -9.60
CA GLU A 15 -7.71 3.73 -10.13
C GLU A 15 -7.07 2.91 -9.01
N THR A 16 -6.63 3.52 -7.91
CA THR A 16 -6.14 2.80 -6.73
C THR A 16 -7.20 1.86 -6.16
N LEU A 17 -8.41 2.37 -5.91
CA LEU A 17 -9.48 1.55 -5.35
C LEU A 17 -9.93 0.46 -6.33
N ARG A 18 -10.00 0.78 -7.64
CA ARG A 18 -10.32 -0.20 -8.68
C ARG A 18 -9.26 -1.29 -8.77
N PHE A 19 -7.98 -0.93 -8.77
CA PHE A 19 -6.87 -1.88 -8.81
C PHE A 19 -6.89 -2.79 -7.59
N PHE A 20 -7.03 -2.19 -6.39
CA PHE A 20 -7.11 -2.94 -5.13
C PHE A 20 -8.25 -3.95 -5.16
N ARG A 21 -9.45 -3.54 -5.59
CA ARG A 21 -10.63 -4.41 -5.68
C ARG A 21 -10.45 -5.52 -6.73
N LYS A 22 -9.93 -5.20 -7.91
CA LYS A 22 -9.75 -6.16 -9.01
C LYS A 22 -8.68 -7.20 -8.72
N HIS A 23 -7.64 -6.83 -7.99
CA HIS A 23 -6.49 -7.68 -7.68
C HIS A 23 -6.43 -8.08 -6.21
N LEU A 24 -7.57 -8.06 -5.52
CA LEU A 24 -7.67 -8.26 -4.08
C LEU A 24 -6.93 -9.52 -3.61
N LEU A 25 -7.06 -10.64 -4.33
CA LEU A 25 -6.40 -11.89 -3.97
C LEU A 25 -4.87 -11.78 -3.97
N ALA A 26 -4.29 -11.15 -4.99
CA ALA A 26 -2.84 -10.96 -5.08
C ALA A 26 -2.34 -9.98 -4.00
N VAL A 27 -3.10 -8.91 -3.77
CA VAL A 27 -2.79 -7.89 -2.76
C VAL A 27 -2.85 -8.49 -1.36
N LEU A 28 -3.91 -9.24 -1.06
CA LEU A 28 -4.06 -9.93 0.22
C LEU A 28 -3.05 -11.05 0.39
N GLY A 29 -2.71 -11.80 -0.66
CA GLY A 29 -1.70 -12.85 -0.59
C GLY A 29 -0.33 -12.30 -0.20
N LEU A 30 0.14 -11.25 -0.89
CA LEU A 30 1.41 -10.58 -0.55
C LEU A 30 1.33 -9.87 0.80
N GLY A 31 0.20 -9.23 1.11
CA GLY A 31 -0.05 -8.61 2.41
C GLY A 31 -0.03 -9.63 3.55
N PHE A 32 -0.55 -10.84 3.33
CA PHE A 32 -0.61 -11.91 4.31
C PHE A 32 0.78 -12.47 4.61
N ILE A 33 1.62 -12.67 3.59
CA ILE A 33 3.03 -13.05 3.79
C ILE A 33 3.74 -12.01 4.67
N ALA A 34 3.56 -10.71 4.36
CA ALA A 34 4.12 -9.63 5.17
C ALA A 34 3.53 -9.59 6.59
N ALA A 35 2.23 -9.85 6.74
CA ALA A 35 1.55 -9.86 8.03
C ALA A 35 2.04 -11.00 8.93
N ILE A 36 2.18 -12.22 8.39
CA ILE A 36 2.72 -13.38 9.12
C ILE A 36 4.17 -13.14 9.51
N GLY A 37 5.01 -12.67 8.57
CA GLY A 37 6.39 -12.32 8.90
C GLY A 37 6.46 -11.33 10.05
N ARG A 38 5.59 -10.30 10.03
CA ARG A 38 5.57 -9.29 11.09
C ARG A 38 5.07 -9.83 12.43
N ILE A 39 4.07 -10.71 12.43
CA ILE A 39 3.61 -11.42 13.62
C ILE A 39 4.76 -12.20 14.26
N VAL A 40 5.51 -12.98 13.46
CA VAL A 40 6.65 -13.76 13.94
C VAL A 40 7.73 -12.84 14.52
N GLN A 41 8.07 -11.74 13.84
CA GLN A 41 9.05 -10.75 14.33
C GLN A 41 8.71 -10.13 15.67
N LEU A 42 7.43 -9.95 15.95
CA LEU A 42 6.97 -9.36 17.22
C LEU A 42 6.88 -10.39 18.35
N GLY A 43 7.35 -11.62 18.12
CA GLY A 43 7.37 -12.67 19.11
C GLY A 43 5.98 -13.22 19.43
N ALA A 44 5.08 -13.25 18.44
CA ALA A 44 3.76 -13.85 18.60
C ALA A 44 3.81 -15.35 18.98
N PHE A 45 4.91 -16.02 18.63
CA PHE A 45 5.14 -17.44 18.91
C PHE A 45 6.30 -17.66 19.91
N GLY A 46 6.66 -16.62 20.67
CA GLY A 46 7.75 -16.67 21.65
C GLY A 46 9.01 -15.91 21.20
N THR A 47 10.11 -16.14 21.91
CA THR A 47 11.38 -15.46 21.66
C THR A 47 11.97 -15.90 20.33
N ILE A 48 12.32 -14.93 19.49
CA ILE A 48 12.95 -15.17 18.19
C ILE A 48 14.44 -14.89 18.25
N SER A 49 15.23 -15.69 17.52
CA SER A 49 16.65 -15.43 17.36
C SER A 49 16.90 -14.21 16.46
N PRO A 50 18.03 -13.52 16.60
CA PRO A 50 18.39 -12.40 15.73
C PRO A 50 18.42 -12.79 14.23
N GLY A 51 18.87 -14.01 13.93
CA GLY A 51 18.89 -14.53 12.56
C GLY A 51 17.50 -14.71 11.97
N LEU A 52 16.56 -15.26 12.75
CA LEU A 52 15.15 -15.39 12.33
C LEU A 52 14.50 -14.02 12.16
N HIS A 53 14.77 -13.07 13.05
CA HIS A 53 14.28 -11.70 12.92
C HIS A 53 14.72 -11.07 11.59
N ALA A 54 16.00 -11.19 11.24
CA ALA A 54 16.54 -10.69 9.97
C ALA A 54 15.92 -11.39 8.76
N ALA A 55 15.76 -12.72 8.80
CA ALA A 55 15.12 -13.47 7.72
C ALA A 55 13.67 -13.03 7.49
N MET A 56 12.92 -12.81 8.57
CA MET A 56 11.55 -12.28 8.47
C MET A 56 11.53 -10.86 7.90
N GLU A 57 12.50 -10.01 8.24
CA GLU A 57 12.58 -8.63 7.71
C GLU A 57 12.73 -8.67 6.19
N VAL A 58 13.67 -9.49 5.70
CA VAL A 58 13.90 -9.69 4.27
C VAL A 58 12.64 -10.20 3.59
N MET A 59 11.94 -11.16 4.19
CA MET A 59 10.70 -11.72 3.64
C MET A 59 9.58 -10.67 3.55
N ILE A 60 9.36 -9.88 4.60
CA ILE A 60 8.34 -8.83 4.67
C ILE A 60 8.62 -7.76 3.62
N GLU A 61 9.85 -7.25 3.58
CA GLU A 61 10.23 -6.20 2.64
C GLU A 61 10.21 -6.71 1.20
N SER A 62 10.62 -7.97 0.96
CA SER A 62 10.47 -8.59 -0.35
C SER A 62 9.01 -8.63 -0.79
N ALA A 63 8.08 -9.05 0.07
CA ALA A 63 6.65 -9.09 -0.26
C ALA A 63 6.10 -7.68 -0.59
N ARG A 64 6.53 -6.65 0.14
CA ARG A 64 6.16 -5.25 -0.10
C ARG A 64 6.72 -4.73 -1.42
N ILE A 65 8.00 -5.00 -1.71
CA ILE A 65 8.64 -4.64 -2.98
C ILE A 65 7.91 -5.34 -4.14
N TRP A 66 7.61 -6.63 -4.02
CA TRP A 66 6.86 -7.38 -5.01
C TRP A 66 5.48 -6.78 -5.27
N LEU A 67 4.75 -6.40 -4.22
CA LEU A 67 3.45 -5.73 -4.37
C LEU A 67 3.59 -4.37 -5.06
N PHE A 68 4.59 -3.58 -4.68
CA PHE A 68 4.85 -2.29 -5.29
C PHE A 68 5.19 -2.43 -6.78
N VAL A 69 6.08 -3.36 -7.14
CA VAL A 69 6.44 -3.67 -8.53
C VAL A 69 5.25 -4.17 -9.32
N TYR A 70 4.42 -5.02 -8.72
CA TYR A 70 3.20 -5.54 -9.33
C TYR A 70 2.20 -4.42 -9.65
N ALA A 71 1.98 -3.49 -8.72
CA ALA A 71 1.14 -2.31 -8.92
C ALA A 71 1.74 -1.35 -9.96
N LEU A 72 3.04 -1.06 -9.85
CA LEU A 72 3.78 -0.21 -10.78
C LEU A 72 3.78 -0.80 -12.20
N GLY A 73 3.74 -2.11 -12.35
CA GLY A 73 3.65 -2.81 -13.63
C GLY A 73 2.24 -2.96 -14.19
N LEU A 74 1.20 -2.48 -13.48
CA LEU A 74 -0.21 -2.76 -13.78
C LEU A 74 -0.42 -4.26 -14.01
N THR A 75 -0.10 -5.07 -13.00
CA THR A 75 -0.12 -6.55 -12.97
C THR A 75 0.98 -7.27 -13.75
N LYS A 76 1.74 -6.57 -14.59
CA LYS A 76 2.88 -7.14 -15.34
C LYS A 76 4.18 -6.84 -14.59
N VAL A 77 4.60 -7.76 -13.71
CA VAL A 77 5.81 -7.59 -12.85
C VAL A 77 7.04 -7.20 -13.67
N LYS A 78 7.27 -7.85 -14.82
CA LYS A 78 8.39 -7.51 -15.72
C LYS A 78 8.39 -6.02 -16.12
N LYS A 79 7.21 -5.47 -16.46
CA LYS A 79 7.05 -4.04 -16.76
C LYS A 79 7.32 -3.16 -15.54
N GLY A 80 6.95 -3.62 -14.35
CA GLY A 80 7.26 -2.93 -13.09
C GLY A 80 8.76 -2.81 -12.87
N PHE A 81 9.52 -3.90 -13.01
CA PHE A 81 10.98 -3.88 -12.90
C PHE A 81 11.63 -3.04 -14.00
N GLU A 82 11.17 -3.13 -15.25
CA GLU A 82 11.65 -2.29 -16.34
C GLU A 82 11.45 -0.80 -16.03
N ARG A 83 10.31 -0.42 -15.42
CA ARG A 83 10.04 0.96 -15.00
C ARG A 83 11.01 1.42 -13.92
N ILE A 84 11.28 0.59 -12.90
CA ILE A 84 12.28 0.91 -11.86
C ILE A 84 13.67 1.03 -12.48
N LYS A 85 14.07 0.08 -13.33
CA LYS A 85 15.36 0.11 -14.02
C LYS A 85 15.53 1.39 -14.82
N LEU A 86 14.53 1.76 -15.62
CA LEU A 86 14.54 3.00 -16.40
C LEU A 86 14.67 4.26 -15.52
N MET A 87 14.01 4.28 -14.35
CA MET A 87 14.14 5.38 -13.38
C MET A 87 15.55 5.48 -12.80
N LEU A 88 16.25 4.35 -12.62
CA LEU A 88 17.60 4.32 -12.04
C LEU A 88 18.72 4.54 -13.07
N THR A 89 18.55 4.09 -14.32
CA THR A 89 19.64 4.10 -15.31
C THR A 89 19.61 5.27 -16.28
N SER A 90 18.51 6.02 -16.40
CA SER A 90 18.39 7.10 -17.40
C SER A 90 18.15 8.48 -16.75
N PRO A 91 19.22 9.21 -16.38
CA PRO A 91 19.09 10.53 -15.76
C PRO A 91 18.46 11.56 -16.73
N ASN A 92 18.67 11.41 -18.03
CA ASN A 92 18.06 12.29 -19.05
C ASN A 92 16.55 12.03 -19.20
N ALA A 93 16.11 10.77 -19.14
CA ALA A 93 14.68 10.45 -19.12
C ALA A 93 14.01 10.96 -17.84
N TRP A 94 14.74 10.95 -16.72
CA TRP A 94 14.25 11.51 -15.45
C TRP A 94 13.95 13.00 -15.56
N ALA A 95 14.83 13.80 -16.18
CA ALA A 95 14.60 15.23 -16.36
C ALA A 95 13.31 15.52 -17.16
N ILE A 96 13.04 14.72 -18.20
CA ILE A 96 11.82 14.83 -19.02
C ILE A 96 10.59 14.44 -18.21
N HIS A 97 10.63 13.29 -17.53
CA HIS A 97 9.52 12.82 -16.69
C HIS A 97 9.25 13.76 -15.50
N TRP A 98 10.29 14.36 -14.93
CA TRP A 98 10.16 15.32 -13.85
C TRP A 98 9.53 16.63 -14.31
N ARG A 99 9.91 17.13 -15.49
CA ARG A 99 9.26 18.32 -16.08
C ARG A 99 7.77 18.06 -16.33
N GLN A 100 7.42 16.89 -16.88
CA GLN A 100 6.03 16.48 -17.09
C GLN A 100 5.27 16.36 -15.75
N ALA A 101 5.88 15.71 -14.77
CA ALA A 101 5.33 15.55 -13.44
C ALA A 101 5.04 16.90 -12.78
N ARG A 102 5.99 17.84 -12.86
CA ARG A 102 5.84 19.19 -12.29
C ARG A 102 4.70 19.97 -12.96
N THR A 103 4.57 19.87 -14.28
CA THR A 103 3.46 20.51 -15.01
C THR A 103 2.12 19.93 -14.57
N ARG A 104 1.97 18.59 -14.54
CA ARG A 104 0.74 17.93 -14.08
C ARG A 104 0.41 18.22 -12.63
N LEU A 105 1.41 18.20 -11.76
CA LEU A 105 1.23 18.47 -10.33
C LEU A 105 0.73 19.90 -10.10
N ARG A 106 1.22 20.86 -10.88
CA ARG A 106 0.77 22.26 -10.82
C ARG A 106 -0.62 22.46 -11.44
N SER A 107 -0.94 21.77 -12.54
CA SER A 107 -2.24 21.92 -13.20
C SER A 107 -3.37 21.23 -12.42
N GLU A 108 -3.10 20.07 -11.82
CA GLU A 108 -4.09 19.21 -11.16
C GLU A 108 -3.96 19.21 -9.62
N TRP A 109 -3.32 20.22 -9.02
CA TRP A 109 -2.99 20.25 -7.59
C TRP A 109 -4.22 20.08 -6.67
N ARG A 110 -5.38 20.61 -7.08
CA ARG A 110 -6.63 20.47 -6.32
C ARG A 110 -7.12 19.02 -6.31
N SER A 111 -7.00 18.34 -7.45
CA SER A 111 -7.36 16.93 -7.56
C SER A 111 -6.40 16.05 -6.75
N LEU A 112 -5.11 16.39 -6.77
CA LEU A 112 -4.11 15.74 -5.91
C LEU A 112 -4.42 15.89 -4.44
N LEU A 113 -4.69 17.12 -3.99
CA LEU A 113 -5.04 17.39 -2.60
C LEU A 113 -6.32 16.65 -2.20
N ALA A 114 -7.36 16.69 -3.03
CA ALA A 114 -8.61 15.98 -2.76
C ALA A 114 -8.40 14.45 -2.69
N SER A 115 -7.66 13.87 -3.65
CA SER A 115 -7.33 12.45 -3.66
C SER A 115 -6.55 12.04 -2.41
N PHE A 116 -5.59 12.88 -2.00
CA PHE A 116 -4.77 12.65 -0.82
C PHE A 116 -5.59 12.76 0.47
N VAL A 117 -6.44 13.79 0.61
CA VAL A 117 -7.32 13.96 1.78
C VAL A 117 -8.30 12.79 1.91
N ILE A 118 -8.95 12.39 0.81
CA ILE A 118 -9.88 11.25 0.83
C ILE A 118 -9.12 9.95 1.14
N TYR A 119 -7.93 9.76 0.56
CA TYR A 119 -7.08 8.63 0.88
C TYR A 119 -6.74 8.58 2.38
N LEU A 120 -6.35 9.72 2.97
CA LEU A 120 -6.08 9.81 4.41
C LEU A 120 -7.31 9.48 5.25
N LEU A 121 -8.49 9.95 4.84
CA LEU A 121 -9.75 9.61 5.51
C LEU A 121 -10.04 8.11 5.45
N ILE A 122 -9.84 7.47 4.29
CA ILE A 122 -9.97 6.01 4.14
C ILE A 122 -8.97 5.29 5.06
N ALA A 123 -7.70 5.68 5.03
CA ALA A 123 -6.66 5.07 5.86
C ALA A 123 -6.94 5.26 7.36
N TRP A 124 -7.46 6.43 7.75
CA TRP A 124 -7.86 6.72 9.12
C TRP A 124 -9.03 5.83 9.56
N VAL A 125 -10.09 5.71 8.75
CA VAL A 125 -11.23 4.83 9.04
C VAL A 125 -10.78 3.37 9.17
N ILE A 126 -9.92 2.88 8.28
CA ILE A 126 -9.40 1.52 8.36
C ILE A 126 -8.57 1.33 9.65
N ASN A 127 -7.69 2.28 10.00
CA ASN A 127 -6.93 2.21 11.25
C ASN A 127 -7.85 2.20 12.47
N LEU A 128 -8.89 3.02 12.49
CA LEU A 128 -9.87 3.05 13.57
C LEU A 128 -10.58 1.70 13.70
N LEU A 129 -10.97 1.07 12.58
CA LEU A 129 -11.57 -0.26 12.57
C LEU A 129 -10.60 -1.34 13.07
N ILE A 130 -9.31 -1.23 12.74
CA ILE A 130 -8.27 -2.14 13.23
C ILE A 130 -8.11 -2.01 14.74
N ASP A 131 -8.01 -0.78 15.25
CA ASP A 131 -7.87 -0.52 16.68
C ASP A 131 -9.12 -1.01 17.42
N HIS A 132 -10.32 -0.72 16.90
CA HIS A 132 -11.56 -1.23 17.45
C HIS A 132 -11.59 -2.77 17.47
N THR A 133 -11.14 -3.42 16.40
CA THR A 133 -11.05 -4.89 16.33
C THR A 133 -10.05 -5.43 17.35
N ALA A 134 -8.86 -4.84 17.47
CA ALA A 134 -7.83 -5.30 18.39
C ALA A 134 -8.23 -5.14 19.87
N TYR A 135 -8.78 -3.98 20.23
CA TYR A 135 -9.06 -3.62 21.63
C TYR A 135 -10.48 -3.98 22.08
N GLN A 136 -11.51 -3.67 21.28
CA GLN A 136 -12.90 -3.76 21.74
C GLN A 136 -13.52 -5.16 21.55
N THR A 137 -13.04 -5.96 20.61
CA THR A 137 -13.64 -7.28 20.34
C THR A 137 -13.07 -8.42 21.20
N CYS A 138 -12.18 -8.12 22.14
CA CYS A 138 -11.41 -9.11 22.92
C CYS A 138 -10.68 -10.15 22.04
N LEU A 139 -10.48 -9.88 20.74
CA LEU A 139 -9.82 -10.81 19.83
C LEU A 139 -8.43 -11.19 20.34
N TYR A 140 -7.66 -10.21 20.78
CA TYR A 140 -6.37 -10.42 21.42
C TYR A 140 -6.42 -11.38 22.61
N TYR A 141 -7.34 -11.14 23.52
CA TYR A 141 -7.55 -11.99 24.69
C TYR A 141 -7.92 -13.42 24.28
N LYS A 142 -8.85 -13.58 23.33
CA LYS A 142 -9.24 -14.89 22.80
C LYS A 142 -8.08 -15.62 22.13
N LEU A 143 -7.21 -14.93 21.39
CA LEU A 143 -6.05 -15.55 20.76
C LEU A 143 -5.01 -16.02 21.81
N LYS A 144 -4.86 -15.30 22.92
CA LYS A 144 -4.01 -15.74 24.05
C LYS A 144 -4.59 -16.94 24.79
N VAL A 145 -5.87 -16.88 25.19
CA VAL A 145 -6.53 -17.96 25.94
C VAL A 145 -6.55 -19.27 25.15
N ASN A 146 -6.65 -19.20 23.82
CA ASN A 146 -6.58 -20.38 22.94
C ASN A 146 -5.15 -20.79 22.56
N ASN A 147 -4.12 -20.20 23.16
CA ASN A 147 -2.70 -20.47 22.87
C ASN A 147 -2.29 -20.29 21.39
N ILE A 148 -2.99 -19.43 20.66
CA ILE A 148 -2.65 -19.09 19.27
C ILE A 148 -1.47 -18.11 19.23
N ILE A 149 -1.43 -17.21 20.21
CA ILE A 149 -0.36 -16.22 20.41
C ILE A 149 0.18 -16.38 21.83
N ALA A 150 1.49 -16.24 21.99
CA ALA A 150 2.17 -16.37 23.28
C ALA A 150 1.66 -15.32 24.30
N GLU A 151 1.67 -15.69 25.58
CA GLU A 151 1.15 -14.84 26.65
C GLU A 151 1.93 -13.53 26.81
N GLN A 152 3.23 -13.53 26.51
CA GLN A 152 4.09 -12.36 26.54
C GLN A 152 3.94 -11.45 25.31
N SER A 153 3.23 -11.87 24.27
CA SER A 153 3.10 -11.08 23.04
C SER A 153 2.23 -9.84 23.28
N SER A 154 2.57 -8.76 22.60
CA SER A 154 1.85 -7.48 22.68
C SER A 154 0.65 -7.43 21.72
N GLU A 155 -0.34 -6.58 22.02
CA GLU A 155 -1.49 -6.26 21.15
C GLU A 155 -1.05 -5.75 19.77
N TRP A 156 0.15 -5.15 19.71
CA TRP A 156 0.80 -4.73 18.47
C TRP A 156 0.90 -5.83 17.42
N VAL A 157 0.95 -7.10 17.82
CA VAL A 157 0.94 -8.26 16.91
C VAL A 157 -0.29 -8.23 16.00
N ILE A 158 -1.47 -8.00 16.58
CA ILE A 158 -2.75 -8.03 15.84
C ILE A 158 -2.94 -6.75 15.04
N ILE A 159 -2.60 -5.62 15.64
CA ILE A 159 -2.67 -4.32 14.95
C ILE A 159 -1.79 -4.34 13.70
N LEU A 160 -0.54 -4.80 13.81
CA LEU A 160 0.37 -4.86 12.68
C LEU A 160 0.01 -5.95 11.68
N PHE A 161 -0.60 -7.05 12.11
CA PHE A 161 -1.16 -8.03 11.19
C PHE A 161 -2.21 -7.40 10.27
N PHE A 162 -3.23 -6.76 10.83
CA PHE A 162 -4.27 -6.13 10.02
C PHE A 162 -3.75 -4.94 9.20
N LYS A 163 -2.80 -4.16 9.72
CA LYS A 163 -2.16 -3.08 8.95
C LYS A 163 -1.43 -3.61 7.71
N ASN A 164 -0.74 -4.75 7.82
CA ASN A 164 -0.07 -5.39 6.68
C ASN A 164 -1.04 -6.01 5.67
N LEU A 165 -2.30 -6.26 6.05
CA LEU A 165 -3.36 -6.73 5.14
C LEU A 165 -4.16 -5.61 4.46
N SER A 166 -4.12 -4.39 5.00
CA SER A 166 -5.02 -3.32 4.58
C SER A 166 -4.28 -2.03 4.24
N VAL A 167 -3.96 -1.21 5.23
CA VAL A 167 -3.41 0.14 5.06
C VAL A 167 -2.07 0.12 4.31
N ILE A 168 -1.16 -0.79 4.66
CA ILE A 168 0.17 -0.85 4.03
C ILE A 168 0.06 -1.24 2.54
N PRO A 169 -0.61 -2.36 2.16
CA PRO A 169 -0.83 -2.67 0.76
C PRO A 169 -1.53 -1.56 -0.03
N LEU A 170 -2.55 -0.93 0.56
CA LEU A 170 -3.26 0.18 -0.05
C LEU A 170 -2.33 1.38 -0.31
N THR A 171 -1.45 1.70 0.65
CA THR A 171 -0.44 2.76 0.53
C THR A 171 0.53 2.47 -0.60
N LEU A 172 1.02 1.24 -0.70
CA LEU A 172 1.97 0.84 -1.75
C LEU A 172 1.35 0.96 -3.15
N ILE A 173 0.10 0.51 -3.32
CA ILE A 173 -0.64 0.62 -4.58
C ILE A 173 -0.92 2.09 -4.90
N PHE A 174 -1.35 2.86 -3.92
CA PHE A 174 -1.59 4.30 -4.06
C PHE A 174 -0.34 5.02 -4.57
N ASN A 175 0.82 4.79 -3.95
CA ASN A 175 2.09 5.38 -4.35
C ASN A 175 2.57 4.88 -5.72
N ALA A 176 2.45 3.59 -6.02
CA ALA A 176 2.85 3.06 -7.33
C ALA A 176 2.01 3.68 -8.46
N LEU A 177 0.70 3.77 -8.27
CA LEU A 177 -0.20 4.39 -9.24
C LEU A 177 -0.03 5.91 -9.33
N PHE A 178 0.35 6.57 -8.24
CA PHE A 178 0.74 7.99 -8.26
C PHE A 178 1.90 8.24 -9.21
N LEU A 179 2.95 7.41 -9.13
CA LEU A 179 4.10 7.51 -10.01
C LEU A 179 3.70 7.34 -11.47
N LEU A 180 2.78 6.42 -11.78
CA LEU A 180 2.27 6.25 -13.14
C LEU A 180 1.43 7.44 -13.61
N TRP A 181 0.61 7.98 -12.72
CA TRP A 181 -0.23 9.13 -13.00
C TRP A 181 0.61 10.40 -13.27
N VAL A 182 1.60 10.66 -12.42
CA VAL A 182 2.45 11.87 -12.52
C VAL A 182 3.35 11.81 -13.75
N THR A 183 3.80 10.62 -14.15
CA THR A 183 4.65 10.40 -15.34
C THR A 183 3.86 10.28 -16.64
N GLY A 184 2.54 10.45 -16.64
CA GLY A 184 1.74 10.38 -17.86
C GLY A 184 1.46 8.97 -18.37
N ARG A 185 1.83 7.94 -17.59
CA ARG A 185 1.72 6.53 -17.98
C ARG A 185 0.43 5.85 -17.50
N MET A 186 -0.40 6.57 -16.76
CA MET A 186 -1.79 6.20 -16.48
C MET A 186 -2.66 6.83 -17.57
N SER A 187 -3.17 6.03 -18.50
CA SER A 187 -4.07 6.51 -19.54
C SER A 187 -5.44 6.80 -18.92
N SER A 188 -5.85 8.07 -18.90
CA SER A 188 -7.22 8.47 -18.56
C SER A 188 -8.18 8.31 -19.74
N ARG A 189 -7.81 7.59 -20.81
CA ARG A 189 -8.60 7.50 -22.05
C ARG A 189 -8.47 6.12 -22.68
N ASN A 190 -9.62 5.42 -22.75
CA ASN A 190 -9.92 4.27 -23.60
C ASN A 190 -8.85 3.17 -23.70
N GLU A 191 -8.98 2.14 -22.88
CA GLU A 191 -8.84 0.77 -23.37
C GLU A 191 -10.15 0.05 -23.03
N ALA A 192 -10.71 -0.59 -24.06
CA ALA A 192 -12.08 -1.08 -24.21
C ALA A 192 -12.53 -2.07 -23.13
#